data_AF-A0A920JCW1-F1
#
_entry.id   AF-A0A920JCW1-F1
#
_cell.length_a   1.000
_cell.length_b   1.000
_cell.length_c   1.000
_cell.angle_alpha   90.00
_cell.angle_beta   90.00
_cell.angle_gamma   90.00
#
_symmetry.space_group_name_H-M   'P 1'
#
loop_
_entity.id
_entity.type
_entity.pdbx_description
1 polymer ?
#
loop_
_entity_poly.entity_id
_entity_poly.type
_entity_poly.pdbx_seq_one_letter_code
_entity_poly.pdbx_strand_id
1 'polypeptide(L)' 'MAKLYFYYSAMNAGKTTTLLQSSHNYAERGMTTLLLKPLIDDREGLNVIRSRVGLEAEARISRKTITFFKQSKHSIKRNP' A
#
# COMPACT_ATOMS: atom_id res chain seq x y z
N MET A 1 -17.54 8.32 -0.48
CA MET A 1 -17.31 8.84 0.88
C MET A 1 -15.92 8.43 1.33
N ALA A 2 -15.10 9.34 1.86
CA ALA A 2 -13.77 9.01 2.36
C ALA A 2 -13.88 8.20 3.67
N LYS A 3 -13.03 7.19 3.84
CA LYS A 3 -12.96 6.35 5.05
C LYS A 3 -11.50 6.09 5.41
N LEU A 4 -11.22 6.00 6.71
CA LEU A 4 -9.91 5.62 7.24
C LEU A 4 -10.07 4.32 8.03
N TYR A 5 -9.29 3.31 7.66
CA TYR A 5 -9.23 2.03 8.37
C TYR A 5 -7.85 1.88 9.00
N PHE A 6 -7.80 1.52 10.28
CA PHE A 6 -6.56 1.29 11.00
C PHE A 6 -6.47 -0.18 11.44
N TYR A 7 -5.46 -0.89 10.94
CA TYR A 7 -5.22 -2.29 11.24
C TYR A 7 -3.96 -2.43 12.11
N TYR A 8 -4.13 -2.84 13.37
CA TYR A 8 -3.04 -3.09 14.31
C TYR A 8 -3.22 -4.46 14.97
N SER A 9 -2.11 -5.15 15.23
CA SER A 9 -2.07 -6.48 15.86
C SER A 9 -0.61 -6.91 16.08
N ALA A 10 -0.40 -8.05 16.74
CA ALA A 10 0.91 -8.70 16.84
C ALA A 10 1.50 -9.09 15.47
N MET A 11 2.81 -9.36 15.43
CA MET A 11 3.45 -9.93 14.23
C MET A 11 2.80 -11.27 13.87
N ASN A 12 2.82 -11.64 12.59
CA ASN A 12 2.15 -12.83 12.04
C ASN A 12 0.61 -12.83 12.00
N ALA A 13 -0.07 -11.82 12.55
CA ALA A 13 -1.53 -11.75 12.55
C ALA A 13 -2.15 -11.21 11.24
N GLY A 14 -1.51 -11.40 10.09
CA GLY A 14 -2.12 -11.14 8.78
C GLY A 14 -2.29 -9.69 8.31
N LYS A 15 -1.74 -8.67 9.00
CA LYS A 15 -1.91 -7.24 8.62
C LYS A 15 -1.62 -6.95 7.15
N THR A 16 -0.45 -7.40 6.66
CA THR A 16 -0.05 -7.18 5.27
C THR A 16 -0.96 -7.91 4.29
N THR A 17 -1.44 -9.11 4.65
CA THR A 17 -2.38 -9.88 3.84
C THR A 17 -3.68 -9.09 3.65
N THR A 18 -4.26 -8.55 4.73
CA THR A 18 -5.49 -7.74 4.66
C THR A 18 -5.29 -6.48 3.81
N LEU A 19 -4.15 -5.80 3.94
CA LEU A 19 -3.82 -4.63 3.12
C LEU A 19 -3.79 -4.98 1.62
N LEU A 20 -3.09 -6.05 1.26
CA LEU A 20 -2.94 -6.48 -0.14
C LEU A 20 -4.26 -6.96 -0.72
N GLN A 21 -5.06 -7.70 0.05
CA GLN A 21 -6.40 -8.11 -0.35
C GLN A 21 -7.31 -6.91 -0.59
N SER A 22 -7.29 -5.91 0.29
CA SER A 22 -8.06 -4.69 0.08
C SER A 22 -7.63 -3.96 -1.20
N SER A 23 -6.32 -3.89 -1.47
CA SER A 23 -5.82 -3.28 -2.71
C SER A 23 -6.30 -4.03 -3.96
N HIS A 24 -6.26 -5.36 -3.92
CA HIS A 24 -6.74 -6.21 -5.00
C HIS A 24 -8.24 -5.99 -5.25
N ASN A 25 -9.08 -6.03 -4.21
CA ASN A 25 -10.52 -5.82 -4.33
C ASN A 25 -10.88 -4.45 -4.92
N TYR A 26 -10.08 -3.41 -4.64
CA TYR A 26 -10.26 -2.09 -5.26
C TYR A 26 -9.90 -2.12 -6.75
N ALA A 27 -8.80 -2.79 -7.11
CA ALA A 27 -8.38 -2.97 -8.50
C ALA A 27 -9.40 -3.77 -9.32
N GLU A 28 -9.98 -4.84 -8.77
CA GLU A 28 -11.05 -5.63 -9.41
C GLU A 28 -12.30 -4.78 -9.72
N ARG A 29 -12.51 -3.69 -8.97
CA ARG A 29 -13.60 -2.73 -9.18
C ARG A 29 -13.21 -1.55 -10.08
N GLY A 30 -12.08 -1.65 -10.77
CA GLY A 30 -11.57 -0.61 -11.68
C GLY A 30 -10.95 0.60 -10.95
N MET A 31 -10.64 0.50 -9.66
CA MET A 31 -10.03 1.61 -8.91
C MET A 31 -8.51 1.44 -8.81
N THR A 32 -7.78 2.52 -9.06
CA THR A 32 -6.33 2.53 -8.87
C THR A 32 -5.98 2.73 -7.40
N THR A 33 -5.12 1.87 -6.86
CA THR A 33 -4.63 1.97 -5.49
C THR A 33 -3.20 2.50 -5.45
N LEU A 34 -2.83 3.11 -4.33
CA LEU A 34 -1.47 3.54 -4.05
C LEU A 34 -1.01 2.87 -2.75
N LEU A 35 -0.07 1.94 -2.87
CA LEU A 35 0.57 1.30 -1.72
C LEU A 35 1.82 2.08 -1.31
N LEU A 36 1.93 2.36 -0.02
CA LEU A 36 3.03 3.11 0.57
C LEU A 36 3.63 2.32 1.73
N LYS A 37 4.95 2.37 1.87
CA LYS A 37 5.65 1.87 3.05
C LYS A 37 6.76 2.83 3.48
N PRO A 38 7.14 2.86 4.77
CA PRO A 38 8.21 3.73 5.23
C PRO A 38 9.57 3.23 4.75
N LEU A 39 10.52 4.15 4.56
CA LEU A 39 11.90 3.82 4.13
C LEU A 39 12.61 2.83 5.09
N ILE A 40 12.27 2.85 6.38
CA ILE A 40 12.87 1.98 7.39
C ILE A 40 12.41 0.51 7.28
N ASP A 41 11.36 0.23 6.49
CA ASP A 41 10.89 -1.14 6.27
C ASP A 41 11.54 -1.72 5.00
N ASP A 42 12.68 -2.37 5.14
CA ASP A 42 13.51 -2.93 4.06
C ASP A 42 13.49 -4.47 3.98
N ARG A 43 12.71 -5.13 4.86
CA ARG A 43 12.66 -6.59 5.05
C ARG A 43 12.49 -7.41 3.78
N GLU A 44 11.74 -6.89 2.82
CA GLU A 44 11.33 -7.59 1.59
C GLU A 44 11.83 -6.84 0.33
N GLY A 45 12.86 -6.01 0.47
CA GLY A 45 13.33 -5.08 -0.56
C GLY A 45 12.66 -3.72 -0.48
N LEU A 46 13.23 -2.69 -1.12
CA LEU A 46 12.80 -1.30 -0.90
C LEU A 46 11.43 -0.96 -1.51
N ASN A 47 11.04 -1.58 -2.61
CA ASN A 47 9.88 -1.20 -3.42
C ASN A 47 8.75 -2.23 -3.41
N VAL A 48 8.75 -3.17 -2.46
CA VAL A 48 7.77 -4.25 -2.36
C VAL A 48 7.17 -4.32 -0.95
N ILE A 49 5.87 -4.57 -0.89
CA ILE A 49 5.18 -5.03 0.32
C ILE A 49 4.83 -6.49 0.11
N ARG A 50 5.35 -7.38 0.97
CA ARG A 50 5.06 -8.82 0.93
C ARG A 50 4.44 -9.28 2.24
N SER A 51 3.42 -10.12 2.11
CA SER A 51 2.79 -10.84 3.22
C SER A 51 3.50 -12.18 3.48
N ARG A 52 3.39 -12.70 4.70
CA ARG A 52 4.00 -14.00 5.05
C ARG A 52 3.35 -15.20 4.36
N VAL A 53 2.18 -15.02 3.76
CA VAL A 53 1.46 -16.05 2.99
C VAL A 53 1.74 -15.97 1.49
N GLY A 54 2.74 -15.17 1.08
CA GLY A 54 3.23 -15.13 -0.30
C GLY A 54 2.58 -14.09 -1.22
N LEU A 55 1.57 -13.34 -0.76
CA LEU A 55 1.05 -12.20 -1.53
C LEU A 55 2.06 -11.05 -1.52
N GLU A 56 2.25 -10.40 -2.66
CA GLU A 56 3.11 -9.23 -2.80
C GLU A 56 2.58 -8.21 -3.80
N ALA A 57 3.00 -6.96 -3.65
CA ALA A 57 2.73 -5.89 -4.60
C ALA A 57 3.82 -4.80 -4.53
N GLU A 58 3.98 -4.07 -5.64
CA GLU A 58 4.83 -2.89 -5.67
C GLU A 58 4.31 -1.80 -4.72
N ALA A 59 5.23 -1.13 -4.04
CA ALA A 59 4.93 -0.04 -3.13
C ALA A 59 5.93 1.09 -3.28
N ARG A 60 5.43 2.32 -3.11
CA ARG A 60 6.30 3.50 -3.07
C ARG A 60 6.80 3.76 -1.66
N ILE A 61 8.07 4.14 -1.58
CA ILE A 61 8.65 4.60 -0.32
C ILE A 61 8.08 5.98 0.04
N SER A 62 7.55 6.08 1.25
CA SER A 62 7.23 7.35 1.89
C SER A 62 8.43 7.85 2.68
N ARG A 63 8.96 9.02 2.31
CA ARG A 63 9.99 9.73 3.09
C ARG A 63 9.30 10.62 4.12
N LYS A 64 9.90 10.73 5.32
CA LYS A 64 9.43 11.32 6.60
C LYS A 64 8.51 12.57 6.58
N THR A 65 8.32 13.26 5.46
CA THR A 65 7.56 14.51 5.36
C THR A 65 6.82 14.64 4.02
N ILE A 66 6.48 13.54 3.35
CA ILE A 66 5.67 13.63 2.14
C ILE A 66 4.22 13.90 2.53
N THR A 67 3.77 15.11 2.21
CA THR A 67 2.35 15.43 2.08
C THR A 67 1.72 14.39 1.14
N PHE A 68 0.94 13.46 1.70
CA PHE A 68 0.24 12.39 0.97
C PHE A 68 -0.40 12.88 -0.35
N PHE A 69 -0.84 14.15 -0.36
CA PHE A 69 -1.42 14.84 -1.52
C PHE A 69 -0.52 14.97 -2.76
N LYS A 70 0.82 15.03 -2.63
CA LYS A 70 1.68 15.17 -3.83
C LYS A 70 1.80 13.85 -4.61
N GLN A 71 1.74 12.71 -3.93
CA GLN A 71 1.90 11.41 -4.58
C GLN A 71 0.62 10.94 -5.30
N SER A 72 -0.57 11.32 -4.81
CA SER A 72 -1.84 10.96 -5.44
C SER A 72 -2.05 11.64 -6.81
N LYS A 73 -1.58 12.88 -6.99
CA LYS A 73 -1.71 13.59 -8.28
C LYS A 73 -0.91 12.96 -9.43
N HIS A 74 0.13 12.18 -9.11
CA HIS A 74 0.98 11.54 -10.11
C HIS A 74 0.41 10.20 -10.63
N SER A 75 -0.39 9.50 -9.84
CA SER A 75 -1.04 8.26 -10.27
C SER A 75 -2.29 8.53 -11.12
N ILE A 76 -3.02 9.62 -10.84
CA ILE A 76 -4.25 9.96 -11.57
C ILE A 76 -3.96 10.43 -13.02
N LYS A 77 -2.77 10.99 -13.31
CA LYS A 77 -2.39 11.46 -14.65
C LYS A 77 -2.02 10.36 -15.66
N ARG A 78 -2.06 9.07 -15.28
CA ARG A 78 -1.65 7.94 -16.14
C ARG A 78 -2.81 7.12 -16.71
N ASN A 79 -4.06 7.52 -16.48
CA ASN A 79 -5.21 6.98 -17.21
C ASN A 79 -5.71 8.04 -18.21
N PRO A 80 -5.75 7.76 -19.52
CA PRO A 80 -6.54 8.56 -20.46
C PRO A 80 -8.04 8.45 -20.16
#